data_AF-A0A202DCL0-F1
#
_entry.id   AF-A0A202DCL0-F1
#
_cell.length_a   1.000
_cell.length_b   1.000
_cell.length_c   1.000
_cell.angle_alpha   90.00
_cell.angle_beta   90.00
_cell.angle_gamma   90.00
#
_symmetry.space_group_name_H-M   'P 1'
#
loop_
_entity.id
_entity.type
_entity.pdbx_description
1 polymer ?
#
loop_
_entity_poly.entity_id
_entity_poly.type
_entity_poly.pdbx_seq_one_letter_code
_entity_poly.pdbx_strand_id
1 'polypeptide(L)'
;VIGTSWQVSDKALLAFDFNWHNWNKYKLKINYKNEIPGILQDYRGNPSNWKNTIVLNLGYEHKLNSKWTLRGGLTYDEAPEPKEARTLVGGQVVDAWLFSLGAGITLDKTIINFGYIYTYGPKVEGFIEDAKYSMNLHELFIGYVKKY
;
A
#
# COMPACT_ATOMS: atom_id res chain seq x y z
N VAL A 1 -11.23 -4.62 8.31
CA VAL A 1 -11.28 -5.19 6.96
C VAL A 1 -12.61 -5.91 6.78
N ILE A 2 -13.24 -5.74 5.62
CA ILE A 2 -14.36 -6.56 5.15
C ILE A 2 -13.97 -7.00 3.74
N GLY A 3 -14.03 -8.30 3.45
CA GLY A 3 -13.62 -8.84 2.15
C GLY A 3 -14.53 -9.98 1.71
N THR A 4 -14.60 -10.18 0.41
CA THR A 4 -15.34 -11.27 -0.23
C THR A 4 -14.58 -11.78 -1.43
N SER A 5 -14.81 -13.05 -1.75
CA SER A 5 -14.36 -13.64 -3.00
C SER A 5 -15.49 -14.41 -3.65
N TRP A 6 -15.44 -14.49 -4.98
CA TRP A 6 -16.41 -15.20 -5.79
C TRP A 6 -15.69 -16.05 -6.82
N GLN A 7 -15.95 -17.36 -6.76
CA GLN A 7 -15.53 -18.30 -7.79
C GLN A 7 -16.44 -18.13 -9.00
N VAL A 8 -16.02 -17.31 -9.96
CA VAL A 8 -16.79 -16.99 -11.18
C VAL A 8 -16.90 -18.21 -12.10
N SER A 9 -15.90 -19.10 -12.07
CA SER A 9 -15.89 -20.40 -12.76
C SER A 9 -14.85 -21.33 -12.11
N ASP A 10 -14.75 -22.59 -12.54
CA ASP A 10 -13.73 -23.54 -12.04
C ASP A 10 -12.28 -23.05 -12.16
N LYS A 11 -12.03 -22.09 -13.08
CA LYS A 11 -10.71 -21.54 -13.36
C LYS A 11 -10.51 -20.11 -12.89
N ALA A 12 -11.57 -19.39 -12.53
CA ALA A 12 -11.49 -17.95 -12.29
C ALA A 12 -12.10 -17.56 -10.94
N LEU A 13 -11.35 -16.80 -10.15
CA LEU A 13 -11.79 -16.24 -8.88
C LEU A 13 -11.59 -14.73 -8.90
N LEU A 14 -12.61 -13.99 -8.46
CA LEU A 14 -12.55 -12.56 -8.20
C LEU A 14 -12.55 -12.34 -6.70
N ALA A 15 -11.74 -11.41 -6.22
CA ALA A 15 -11.67 -11.03 -4.81
C ALA A 15 -11.77 -9.51 -4.68
N PHE A 16 -12.45 -9.05 -3.64
CA PHE A 16 -12.53 -7.64 -3.29
C PHE A 16 -12.45 -7.49 -1.76
N ASP A 17 -11.71 -6.49 -1.30
CA ASP A 17 -11.75 -6.11 0.11
C ASP A 17 -11.65 -4.60 0.33
N PHE A 18 -12.26 -4.19 1.45
CA PHE A 18 -12.34 -2.83 1.95
C PHE A 18 -11.70 -2.79 3.34
N ASN A 19 -10.74 -1.89 3.52
CA ASN A 19 -10.08 -1.64 4.79
C ASN A 19 -10.39 -0.22 5.23
N TRP A 20 -10.78 -0.05 6.49
CA TRP A 20 -10.92 1.26 7.12
C TRP A 20 -9.82 1.41 8.17
N HIS A 21 -9.08 2.51 8.08
CA HIS A 21 -7.98 2.82 8.98
C HIS A 21 -8.33 4.02 9.86
N ASN A 22 -8.34 3.80 11.18
CA ASN A 22 -8.63 4.83 12.18
C ASN A 22 -7.42 5.71 12.50
N TRP A 23 -6.80 6.30 11.48
CA TRP A 23 -5.61 7.14 11.62
C TRP A 23 -5.86 8.39 12.47
N ASN A 24 -7.11 8.84 12.64
CA ASN A 24 -7.44 9.94 13.54
C ASN A 24 -7.08 9.67 15.01
N LYS A 25 -6.90 8.39 15.38
CA LYS A 25 -6.47 7.96 16.72
C LYS A 25 -4.96 7.97 16.89
N TYR A 26 -4.19 8.04 15.82
CA TYR A 26 -2.73 8.12 15.90
C TYR A 26 -2.33 9.38 16.66
N LYS A 27 -1.33 9.24 17.54
CA LYS A 27 -0.74 10.33 18.32
C LYS A 27 0.77 10.15 18.29
N LEU A 28 1.47 11.18 17.83
CA LEU A 28 2.93 11.25 17.87
C LEU A 28 3.33 12.41 18.78
N LYS A 29 4.22 12.14 19.74
CA LYS A 29 4.81 13.15 20.61
C LYS A 29 6.31 13.11 20.41
N ILE A 30 6.88 14.19 19.88
CA ILE A 30 8.32 14.33 19.71
C ILE A 30 8.76 15.52 20.55
N ASN A 31 9.76 15.29 21.39
CA ASN A 31 10.44 16.33 22.16
C ASN A 31 11.87 16.43 21.63
N TYR A 32 12.25 17.58 21.09
CA TYR A 32 13.59 17.86 20.62
C TYR A 32 14.40 18.53 21.72
N LYS A 33 15.64 18.07 21.92
CA LYS A 33 16.54 18.67 22.92
C LYS A 33 16.95 20.10 22.57
N ASN A 34 17.09 20.38 21.27
CA ASN A 34 17.37 21.71 20.73
C ASN A 34 16.36 21.97 19.61
N GLU A 35 15.59 23.05 19.72
CA GLU A 35 14.62 23.41 18.69
C GLU A 35 15.26 24.27 17.58
N ILE A 36 14.88 24.00 16.33
CA ILE A 36 15.13 24.81 15.14
C ILE A 36 13.76 25.12 14.53
N PRO A 37 13.26 26.37 14.61
CA PRO A 37 11.95 26.72 14.06
C PRO A 37 11.79 26.27 12.61
N GLY A 38 10.70 25.56 12.32
CA GLY A 38 10.40 25.03 10.98
C GLY A 38 11.18 23.78 10.55
N ILE A 39 12.11 23.26 11.38
CA ILE A 39 12.91 22.07 11.07
C ILE A 39 12.87 21.04 12.21
N LEU A 40 13.20 21.44 13.44
CA LEU A 40 13.19 20.60 14.65
C LEU A 40 12.38 21.32 15.73
N GLN A 41 11.07 21.17 15.81
CA GLN A 41 10.29 21.85 16.86
C GLN A 41 9.49 20.83 17.67
N ASP A 42 9.36 21.04 18.99
CA ASP A 42 8.47 20.21 19.80
C ASP A 42 7.07 20.26 19.22
N TYR A 43 6.54 19.11 18.85
CA TYR A 43 5.15 19.00 18.49
C TYR A 43 4.32 18.64 19.73
N ARG A 44 3.76 19.65 20.39
CA ARG A 44 2.86 19.49 21.54
C ARG A 44 1.40 19.42 21.08
N GLY A 45 0.97 18.25 20.61
CA GLY A 45 -0.38 18.01 20.10
C GLY A 45 -0.39 16.82 19.15
N ASN A 46 -1.55 16.42 18.63
CA ASN A 46 -1.58 15.49 17.48
C ASN A 46 -0.97 16.24 16.28
N PRO A 47 0.29 16.01 15.88
CA PRO A 47 0.89 16.73 14.75
C PRO A 47 0.10 16.48 13.46
N SER A 48 -0.66 15.39 13.49
CA SER A 48 -1.10 14.69 12.32
C SER A 48 -2.47 15.17 11.84
N ASN A 49 -3.42 15.51 12.72
CA ASN A 49 -4.86 15.60 12.36
C ASN A 49 -5.25 14.58 11.26
N TRP A 50 -4.65 13.39 11.32
CA TRP A 50 -4.69 12.46 10.21
C TRP A 50 -6.13 12.03 10.02
N LYS A 51 -6.62 12.15 8.79
CA LYS A 51 -7.96 11.70 8.47
C LYS A 51 -7.99 10.19 8.51
N ASN A 52 -9.15 9.63 8.86
CA ASN A 52 -9.36 8.21 8.61
C ASN A 52 -9.28 7.97 7.10
N THR A 53 -8.76 6.81 6.72
CA THR A 53 -8.54 6.47 5.31
C THR A 53 -9.10 5.10 4.99
N ILE A 54 -9.21 4.84 3.69
CA ILE A 54 -9.57 3.52 3.18
C ILE A 54 -8.47 2.92 2.32
N VAL A 55 -8.49 1.59 2.24
CA VAL A 55 -7.78 0.84 1.19
C VAL A 55 -8.78 -0.09 0.51
N LEU A 56 -8.84 0.02 -0.80
CA LEU A 56 -9.67 -0.80 -1.67
C LEU A 56 -8.78 -1.73 -2.47
N ASN A 57 -9.05 -3.03 -2.42
CA ASN A 57 -8.33 -4.04 -3.18
C ASN A 57 -9.29 -4.78 -4.10
N LEU A 58 -8.89 -4.94 -5.36
CA LEU A 58 -9.53 -5.80 -6.34
C LEU A 58 -8.49 -6.81 -6.85
N GLY A 59 -8.80 -8.09 -6.76
CA GLY A 59 -7.91 -9.18 -7.17
C GLY A 59 -8.59 -10.16 -8.11
N TYR A 60 -7.84 -10.69 -9.06
CA TYR A 60 -8.28 -11.72 -9.99
C TYR A 60 -7.26 -12.84 -10.04
N GLU A 61 -7.72 -14.09 -9.93
CA GLU A 61 -6.93 -15.29 -10.12
C GLU A 61 -7.48 -16.10 -11.30
N HIS A 62 -6.59 -16.58 -12.16
CA HIS A 62 -6.95 -17.43 -13.29
C HIS A 62 -6.02 -18.65 -13.40
N LYS A 63 -6.60 -19.85 -13.34
CA LYS A 63 -5.91 -21.12 -13.58
C LYS A 63 -5.85 -21.39 -15.08
N LEU A 64 -4.68 -21.19 -15.69
CA LEU A 64 -4.46 -21.50 -17.10
C LEU A 64 -4.54 -23.01 -17.37
N ASN A 65 -3.92 -23.79 -16.50
CA ASN A 65 -3.91 -25.26 -16.53
C ASN A 65 -3.52 -25.80 -15.15
N SER A 66 -3.25 -27.12 -15.04
CA SER A 66 -2.85 -27.77 -13.79
C SER A 66 -1.50 -27.29 -13.23
N LYS A 67 -0.66 -26.65 -14.05
CA LYS A 67 0.66 -26.15 -13.66
C LYS A 67 0.67 -24.65 -13.40
N TRP A 68 -0.04 -23.85 -14.20
CA TRP A 68 0.07 -22.40 -14.19
C TRP A 68 -1.17 -21.70 -13.66
N THR A 69 -0.96 -20.79 -12.71
CA THR A 69 -1.97 -19.85 -12.22
C THR A 69 -1.45 -18.43 -12.38
N LEU A 70 -2.25 -17.55 -12.95
CA LEU A 70 -1.94 -16.12 -13.07
C LEU A 70 -2.77 -15.32 -12.09
N ARG A 71 -2.21 -14.23 -11.59
CA ARG A 71 -2.87 -13.29 -10.67
C ARG A 71 -2.66 -11.87 -11.15
N GLY A 72 -3.69 -11.05 -11.00
CA GLY A 72 -3.61 -9.62 -11.20
C GLY A 72 -4.43 -8.91 -10.13
N GLY A 73 -4.07 -7.67 -9.83
CA GLY A 73 -4.82 -6.89 -8.87
C GLY A 73 -4.56 -5.39 -8.99
N LEU A 74 -5.50 -4.64 -8.42
CA LEU A 74 -5.47 -3.20 -8.34
C LEU A 74 -5.82 -2.80 -6.90
N THR A 75 -4.99 -1.95 -6.32
CA THR A 75 -5.23 -1.36 -5.00
C THR A 75 -5.26 0.16 -5.11
N TYR A 76 -6.22 0.78 -4.42
CA TYR A 76 -6.19 2.21 -4.12
C TYR A 76 -6.00 2.38 -2.62
N ASP A 77 -4.96 3.12 -2.23
CA ASP A 77 -4.58 3.38 -0.84
C ASP A 77 -4.56 4.90 -0.59
N GLU A 78 -5.42 5.37 0.31
CA GLU A 78 -5.50 6.78 0.68
C GLU A 78 -4.44 7.15 1.73
N ALA A 79 -3.72 8.24 1.49
CA ALA A 79 -2.80 8.79 2.48
C ALA A 79 -3.55 9.48 3.63
N PRO A 80 -3.17 9.20 4.90
CA PRO A 80 -3.83 9.78 6.06
C PRO A 80 -3.36 11.21 6.37
N GLU A 81 -2.22 11.62 5.81
CA GLU A 81 -1.54 12.88 6.10
C GLU A 81 -2.16 14.07 5.35
N PRO A 82 -2.76 15.05 6.06
CA PRO A 82 -3.20 16.30 5.45
C PRO A 82 -2.00 17.18 5.11
N LYS A 83 -2.18 18.11 4.17
CA LYS A 83 -1.09 18.94 3.64
C LYS A 83 -0.37 19.72 4.76
N GLU A 84 -1.11 20.20 5.74
CA GLU A 84 -0.63 21.03 6.84
C GLU A 84 0.23 20.24 7.85
N ALA A 85 0.10 18.91 7.88
CA ALA A 85 0.87 18.04 8.76
C ALA A 85 2.19 17.55 8.15
N ARG A 86 2.42 17.83 6.87
CA ARG A 86 3.64 17.41 6.15
C ARG A 86 4.85 18.12 6.76
N THR A 87 5.97 17.42 6.87
CA THR A 87 7.23 18.00 7.37
C THR A 87 8.38 17.67 6.43
N LEU A 88 9.56 18.25 6.69
CA LEU A 88 10.80 17.93 5.96
C LEU A 88 11.41 16.58 6.36
N VAL A 89 11.05 16.05 7.53
CA VAL A 89 11.65 14.84 8.12
C VAL A 89 10.68 13.65 8.08
N GLY A 90 9.37 13.92 8.10
CA GLY A 90 8.34 12.91 7.93
C GLY A 90 8.30 12.39 6.49
N GLY A 91 8.16 11.07 6.33
CA GLY A 91 7.90 10.47 5.02
C GLY A 91 6.60 11.03 4.48
N GLN A 92 6.69 11.86 3.45
CA GLN A 92 5.52 12.48 2.86
C GLN A 92 4.75 11.41 2.09
N VAL A 93 3.58 11.04 2.59
CA VAL A 93 2.74 9.99 2.01
C VAL A 93 1.71 10.59 1.05
N VAL A 94 1.41 9.88 -0.03
CA VAL A 94 0.44 10.27 -1.05
C VAL A 94 -0.54 9.14 -1.29
N ASP A 95 -1.74 9.49 -1.76
CA ASP A 95 -2.66 8.49 -2.30
C ASP A 95 -1.95 7.69 -3.39
N ALA A 96 -2.17 6.38 -3.41
CA ALA A 96 -1.40 5.47 -4.25
C ALA A 96 -2.31 4.48 -4.99
N TRP A 97 -1.96 4.22 -6.23
CA TRP A 97 -2.45 3.10 -7.00
C TRP A 97 -1.37 2.02 -7.08
N LEU A 98 -1.69 0.81 -6.66
CA LEU A 98 -0.79 -0.34 -6.78
C LEU A 98 -1.35 -1.28 -7.85
N PHE A 99 -0.52 -1.57 -8.85
CA PHE A 99 -0.80 -2.50 -9.93
C PHE A 99 -0.01 -3.78 -9.67
N SER A 100 -0.70 -4.87 -9.39
CA SER A 100 -0.06 -6.15 -9.07
C SER A 100 -0.24 -7.17 -10.18
N LEU A 101 0.82 -7.92 -10.45
CA LEU A 101 0.85 -9.07 -11.36
C LEU A 101 1.58 -10.21 -10.67
N GLY A 102 1.13 -11.44 -10.91
CA GLY A 102 1.79 -12.61 -10.35
C GLY A 102 1.54 -13.89 -11.13
N ALA A 103 2.42 -14.85 -10.93
CA ALA A 103 2.33 -16.18 -11.53
C ALA A 103 2.74 -17.24 -10.52
N GLY A 104 1.98 -18.33 -10.46
CA GLY A 104 2.28 -19.53 -9.69
C GLY A 104 2.53 -20.71 -10.61
N ILE A 105 3.61 -21.45 -10.35
CA ILE A 105 3.99 -22.68 -11.04
C ILE A 105 3.87 -23.84 -10.05
N THR A 106 2.99 -24.78 -10.35
CA THR A 106 2.85 -26.04 -9.62
C THR A 106 3.72 -27.11 -10.28
N LEU A 107 4.73 -27.55 -9.54
CA LEU A 107 5.51 -28.76 -9.76
C LEU A 107 5.00 -29.84 -8.80
N ASP A 108 5.56 -31.06 -8.82
CA ASP A 108 5.05 -32.21 -8.04
C ASP A 108 4.68 -31.90 -6.59
N LYS A 109 5.70 -31.60 -5.77
CA LYS A 109 5.51 -31.25 -4.35
C LYS A 109 5.81 -29.79 -4.07
N THR A 110 6.03 -28.98 -5.10
CA THR A 110 6.53 -27.61 -4.93
C THR A 110 5.71 -26.65 -5.76
N ILE A 111 5.29 -25.54 -5.14
CA ILE A 111 4.71 -24.40 -5.84
C ILE A 111 5.69 -23.26 -5.75
N ILE A 112 6.01 -22.63 -6.88
CA ILE A 112 6.85 -21.42 -6.95
C ILE A 112 5.94 -20.27 -7.36
N ASN A 113 6.03 -19.13 -6.66
CA ASN A 113 5.28 -17.93 -6.95
C ASN A 113 6.22 -16.78 -7.26
N PHE A 114 5.85 -16.01 -8.28
CA PHE A 114 6.45 -14.74 -8.65
C PHE A 114 5.39 -13.66 -8.52
N GLY A 115 5.79 -12.50 -8.03
CA GLY A 115 4.93 -11.33 -7.90
C GLY A 115 5.69 -10.07 -8.28
N TYR A 116 4.98 -9.13 -8.87
CA TYR A 116 5.47 -7.80 -9.16
C TYR A 116 4.37 -6.79 -8.81
N ILE A 117 4.76 -5.70 -8.15
CA ILE A 117 3.87 -4.59 -7.85
C ILE A 117 4.53 -3.31 -8.34
N TYR A 118 3.77 -2.50 -9.09
CA TYR A 118 4.11 -1.13 -9.39
C TYR A 118 3.18 -0.21 -8.62
N THR A 119 3.76 0.67 -7.81
CA THR A 119 3.05 1.65 -7.01
C THR A 119 3.27 3.03 -7.61
N TYR A 120 2.17 3.70 -7.93
CA TYR A 120 2.14 5.06 -8.46
C TYR A 120 1.35 5.97 -7.53
N GLY A 121 1.99 7.03 -7.06
CA GLY A 121 1.35 8.14 -6.36
C GLY A 121 1.55 9.44 -7.13
N PRO A 122 0.49 10.26 -7.34
CA PRO A 122 0.59 11.49 -8.11
C PRO A 122 1.51 12.49 -7.43
N LYS A 123 1.96 13.49 -8.20
CA LYS A 123 2.71 14.61 -7.66
C LYS A 123 1.81 15.47 -6.78
N VAL A 124 2.23 15.74 -5.56
CA VAL A 124 1.55 16.64 -4.64
C VAL A 124 2.54 17.65 -4.04
N GLU A 125 2.00 18.75 -3.51
CA GLU A 125 2.79 19.82 -2.90
C GLU A 125 3.32 19.40 -1.52
N GLY A 126 4.60 19.65 -1.28
CA GLY A 126 5.27 19.41 -0.02
C GLY A 126 4.94 20.43 1.05
N PHE A 127 5.65 20.33 2.16
CA PHE A 127 5.62 21.32 3.24
C PHE A 127 6.12 22.71 2.79
N ILE A 128 7.14 22.75 1.91
CA ILE A 128 7.64 23.98 1.31
C ILE A 128 6.84 24.26 0.04
N GLU A 129 6.43 25.52 -0.17
CA GLU A 129 5.53 25.98 -1.24
C GLU A 129 5.96 25.53 -2.65
N ASP A 130 7.28 25.38 -2.89
CA ASP A 130 7.84 24.92 -4.17
C ASP A 130 8.25 23.43 -4.20
N ALA A 131 8.20 22.74 -3.06
CA ALA A 131 8.54 21.32 -3.02
C ALA A 131 7.41 20.49 -3.61
N LYS A 132 7.74 19.55 -4.50
CA LYS A 132 6.79 18.57 -5.05
C LYS A 132 7.37 17.18 -4.89
N TYR A 133 6.52 16.23 -4.53
CA TYR A 133 6.92 14.85 -4.37
C TYR A 133 5.86 13.92 -4.96
N SER A 134 6.29 12.74 -5.37
CA SER A 134 5.46 11.68 -5.94
C SER A 134 6.04 10.34 -5.52
N MET A 135 5.20 9.30 -5.51
CA MET A 135 5.65 7.95 -5.22
C MET A 135 5.74 7.13 -6.51
N ASN A 136 6.88 6.50 -6.73
CA ASN A 136 7.07 5.49 -7.77
C ASN A 136 7.90 4.36 -7.16
N LEU A 137 7.31 3.19 -6.98
CA LEU A 137 7.96 2.05 -6.35
C LEU A 137 7.72 0.79 -7.18
N HIS A 138 8.78 0.00 -7.32
CA HIS A 138 8.78 -1.30 -7.99
C HIS A 138 9.16 -2.36 -6.97
N GLU A 139 8.30 -3.35 -6.78
CA GLU A 139 8.52 -4.44 -5.84
C GLU A 139 8.48 -5.78 -6.58
N LEU A 140 9.47 -6.63 -6.30
CA LEU A 140 9.55 -7.99 -6.86
C LEU A 140 9.53 -9.00 -5.72
N PHE A 141 8.72 -10.03 -5.88
CA PHE A 141 8.54 -11.10 -4.92
C PHE A 141 8.81 -12.45 -5.58
N ILE A 142 9.55 -13.29 -4.87
CA ILE A 142 9.68 -14.71 -5.18
C ILE A 142 9.44 -15.50 -3.91
N GLY A 143 8.65 -16.56 -4.00
CA GLY A 143 8.38 -17.46 -2.88
C GLY A 143 8.16 -18.87 -3.37
N TYR A 144 8.37 -19.85 -2.49
CA TYR A 144 8.03 -21.24 -2.79
C TYR A 144 7.38 -21.91 -1.59
N VAL A 145 6.56 -22.91 -1.87
CA VAL A 145 5.92 -23.77 -0.87
C VAL A 145 6.19 -25.22 -1.25
N LYS A 146 6.74 -26.01 -0.33
CA LYS A 146 6.94 -27.45 -0.52
C LYS A 146 5.97 -28.23 0.36
N LYS A 147 5.18 -29.12 -0.24
CA LYS A 147 4.29 -30.07 0.45
C LYS A 147 5.09 -31.31 0.84
N TYR A 148 4.91 -31.78 2.08
CA TYR A 148 5.55 -33.00 2.59
C TYR A 148 4.71 -34.22 2.24
#